data_AF-A0AAV4LD64-F1
#
_entry.id   AF-A0AAV4LD64-F1
#
_cell.length_a   1.000
_cell.length_b   1.000
_cell.length_c   1.000
_cell.angle_alpha   90.00
_cell.angle_beta   90.00
_cell.angle_gamma   90.00
#
_symmetry.space_group_name_H-M   'P 1'
#
loop_
_entity.id
_entity.type
_entity.pdbx_description
1 polymer ?
#
loop_
_entity_poly.entity_id
_entity_poly.type
_entity_poly.pdbx_seq_one_letter_code
_entity_poly.pdbx_strand_id
1 'polypeptide(L)'
;MKRTIVSILTGATLLGGITGTAFAEPNLAGQVVYGNITYYNGEGKIGADGKVLSSYDCATKIGFDEPPAGTRIAVRNLDNNRLAFVYKWDRGSLPNAVLDVMPYVFSNILGQDTYYGIIHGRYFHD
;
A
#
# COMPACT_ATOMS: atom_id res chain seq x y z
N MET A 1 8.41 40.67 4.79
CA MET A 1 9.40 40.46 5.88
C MET A 1 8.85 41.05 7.17
N LYS A 2 8.50 40.19 8.14
CA LYS A 2 8.07 40.44 9.55
C LYS A 2 7.23 39.22 9.99
N ARG A 3 7.29 38.65 11.18
CA ARG A 3 8.26 38.59 12.30
C ARG A 3 7.72 37.45 13.19
N THR A 4 8.62 36.65 13.73
CA THR A 4 8.40 35.54 14.69
C THR A 4 7.50 35.92 15.87
N ILE A 5 6.67 34.96 16.34
CA ILE A 5 6.10 34.95 17.70
C ILE A 5 6.66 33.73 18.44
N VAL A 6 7.08 33.97 19.67
CA VAL A 6 7.79 33.08 20.59
C VAL A 6 6.80 32.42 21.58
N SER A 7 6.98 31.11 21.71
CA SER A 7 6.77 30.15 22.83
C SER A 7 5.84 30.43 24.02
N ILE A 8 5.08 29.40 24.42
CA ILE A 8 4.79 29.09 25.84
C ILE A 8 4.96 27.59 26.09
N LEU A 9 5.74 27.30 27.13
CA LEU A 9 6.11 25.99 27.69
C LEU A 9 5.20 25.69 28.90
N THR A 10 4.57 24.52 28.93
CA THR A 10 4.01 23.87 30.15
C THR A 10 3.87 22.39 29.77
N GLY A 11 4.62 21.44 30.34
CA GLY A 11 4.69 21.08 31.75
C GLY A 11 4.03 19.70 31.88
N ALA A 12 4.83 18.63 31.84
CA ALA A 12 4.35 17.26 31.89
C ALA A 12 3.99 16.84 33.33
N THR A 13 2.83 16.19 33.51
CA THR A 13 2.67 15.16 34.57
C THR A 13 1.69 14.09 34.08
N LEU A 14 2.19 12.85 33.96
CA LEU A 14 1.40 11.65 33.70
C LEU A 14 0.60 11.26 34.96
N LEU A 15 -0.64 10.82 34.79
CA LEU A 15 -1.17 9.57 35.36
C LEU A 15 -2.60 9.36 34.82
N GLY A 16 -2.70 8.61 33.72
CA GLY A 16 -3.96 8.14 33.16
C GLY A 16 -3.69 6.80 32.52
N GLY A 17 -4.27 5.73 33.07
CA GLY A 17 -4.05 4.36 32.63
C GLY A 17 -4.32 4.20 31.14
N ILE A 18 -3.39 3.55 30.44
CA ILE A 18 -3.63 3.04 29.09
C ILE A 18 -3.78 1.53 29.16
N THR A 19 -5.01 1.06 29.38
CA THR A 19 -5.39 -0.28 28.92
C THR A 19 -5.59 -0.18 27.41
N GLY A 20 -4.65 -0.76 26.66
CA GLY A 20 -4.74 -0.93 25.21
C GLY A 20 -3.87 0.03 24.41
N THR A 21 -2.59 -0.30 24.23
CA THR A 21 -1.88 0.15 23.03
C THR A 21 -2.36 -0.71 21.88
N ALA A 22 -3.44 -0.30 21.21
CA ALA A 22 -3.57 -0.64 19.81
C ALA A 22 -2.35 -0.01 19.14
N PHE A 23 -1.41 -0.83 18.68
CA PHE A 23 -0.43 -0.38 17.72
C PHE A 23 -1.26 0.05 16.51
N ALA A 24 -1.40 1.36 16.31
CA ALA A 24 -2.03 1.86 15.11
C ALA A 24 -1.19 1.35 13.94
N GLU A 25 -1.81 0.51 13.11
CA GLU A 25 -1.20 0.08 11.86
C GLU A 25 -0.80 1.33 11.09
N PRO A 26 0.44 1.41 10.56
CA PRO A 26 0.87 2.61 9.86
C PRO A 26 -0.08 2.86 8.68
N ASN A 27 -0.74 4.02 8.67
CA ASN A 27 -1.44 4.51 7.49
C ASN A 27 -0.43 5.31 6.67
N LEU A 28 -0.03 4.77 5.52
CA LEU A 28 0.99 5.37 4.66
C LEU A 28 0.40 6.24 3.53
N ALA A 29 -0.85 6.71 3.69
CA ALA A 29 -1.44 7.67 2.78
C ALA A 29 -0.54 8.91 2.58
N GLY A 30 -0.38 9.32 1.33
CA GLY A 30 0.53 10.40 0.92
C GLY A 30 2.02 10.03 0.95
N GLN A 31 2.40 8.83 1.39
CA GLN A 31 3.79 8.36 1.40
C GLN A 31 4.07 7.46 0.20
N VAL A 32 5.27 7.62 -0.37
CA VAL A 32 5.79 6.67 -1.36
C VAL A 32 6.38 5.46 -0.64
N VAL A 33 5.82 4.29 -0.94
CA VAL A 33 6.25 3.00 -0.39
C VAL A 33 7.15 2.31 -1.41
N TYR A 34 8.31 1.84 -0.97
CA TYR A 34 9.26 1.10 -1.81
C TYR A 34 9.30 -0.38 -1.41
N GLY A 35 9.41 -1.26 -2.38
CA GLY A 35 9.55 -2.69 -2.13
C GLY A 35 9.24 -3.55 -3.34
N ASN A 36 9.19 -4.85 -3.12
CA ASN A 36 8.82 -5.80 -4.16
C ASN A 36 7.33 -5.69 -4.48
N ILE A 37 7.02 -5.59 -5.76
CA ILE A 37 5.68 -5.78 -6.29
C ILE A 37 5.65 -7.19 -6.88
N THR A 38 4.68 -7.98 -6.45
CA THR A 38 4.50 -9.36 -6.90
C THR A 38 3.13 -9.51 -7.56
N TYR A 39 2.76 -10.73 -7.95
CA TYR A 39 1.44 -11.00 -8.51
C TYR A 39 0.82 -12.26 -7.93
N TYR A 40 -0.51 -12.34 -8.02
CA TYR A 40 -1.28 -13.52 -7.63
C TYR A 40 -2.49 -13.73 -8.54
N ASN A 41 -2.95 -14.98 -8.65
CA ASN A 41 -4.11 -15.35 -9.46
C ASN A 41 -5.42 -15.14 -8.67
N GLY A 42 -5.78 -13.87 -8.45
CA GLY A 42 -6.97 -13.45 -7.71
C GLY A 42 -8.22 -13.19 -8.56
N GLU A 43 -8.06 -12.92 -9.86
CA GLU A 43 -9.16 -12.56 -10.75
C GLU A 43 -10.32 -13.57 -10.72
N GLY A 44 -11.55 -13.07 -10.65
CA GLY A 44 -12.77 -13.86 -10.53
C GLY A 44 -13.10 -14.37 -9.12
N LYS A 45 -12.19 -14.23 -8.14
CA LYS A 45 -12.45 -14.57 -6.73
C LYS A 45 -13.01 -13.36 -5.99
N ILE A 46 -13.67 -13.62 -4.86
CA ILE A 46 -14.11 -12.57 -3.93
C ILE A 46 -12.91 -12.15 -3.09
N GLY A 47 -12.49 -10.89 -3.20
CA GLY A 47 -11.42 -10.32 -2.38
C GLY A 47 -11.87 -10.08 -0.94
N ALA A 48 -10.93 -9.80 -0.05
CA ALA A 48 -11.22 -9.56 1.37
C ALA A 48 -12.23 -8.42 1.62
N ASP A 49 -12.38 -7.48 0.68
CA ASP A 49 -13.32 -6.36 0.76
C ASP A 49 -14.68 -6.66 0.09
N GLY A 50 -14.96 -7.92 -0.24
CA GLY A 50 -16.28 -8.39 -0.72
C GLY A 50 -16.57 -8.16 -2.20
N LYS A 51 -15.63 -7.60 -2.96
CA LYS A 51 -15.74 -7.42 -4.42
C LYS A 51 -15.19 -8.62 -5.18
N VAL A 52 -15.82 -8.99 -6.31
CA VAL A 52 -15.20 -9.90 -7.30
C VAL A 52 -14.03 -9.19 -7.99
N LEU A 53 -12.85 -9.78 -7.85
CA LEU A 53 -11.60 -9.20 -8.31
C LEU A 53 -11.50 -9.22 -9.84
N SER A 54 -11.01 -8.12 -10.37
CA SER A 54 -10.76 -7.84 -11.79
C SER A 54 -9.28 -7.63 -12.04
N SER A 55 -8.87 -7.58 -13.31
CA SER A 55 -7.46 -7.50 -13.72
C SER A 55 -6.70 -6.26 -13.22
N TYR A 56 -7.38 -5.24 -12.71
CA TYR A 56 -6.77 -4.01 -12.17
C TYR A 56 -6.91 -3.89 -10.65
N ASP A 57 -7.34 -4.94 -9.97
CA ASP A 57 -7.38 -4.96 -8.51
C ASP A 57 -6.05 -5.46 -7.93
N CYS A 58 -5.83 -5.21 -6.65
CA CYS A 58 -4.63 -5.60 -5.95
C CYS A 58 -4.90 -5.96 -4.48
N ALA A 59 -3.96 -6.70 -3.92
CA ALA A 59 -3.85 -6.95 -2.49
C ALA A 59 -2.76 -6.08 -1.88
N THR A 60 -3.09 -5.39 -0.78
CA THR A 60 -2.08 -4.72 0.06
C THR A 60 -1.72 -5.59 1.28
N LYS A 61 -0.64 -5.20 1.96
CA LYS A 61 -0.09 -5.95 3.08
C LYS A 61 -0.84 -5.66 4.37
N ILE A 62 -1.37 -6.72 4.99
CA ILE A 62 -2.03 -6.67 6.29
C ILE A 62 -1.07 -6.11 7.34
N GLY A 63 -1.54 -5.15 8.13
CA GLY A 63 -0.77 -4.53 9.21
C GLY A 63 0.46 -3.74 8.76
N PHE A 64 0.43 -3.18 7.56
CA PHE A 64 1.50 -2.30 7.06
C PHE A 64 0.97 -1.11 6.29
N ASP A 65 0.14 -1.35 5.27
CA ASP A 65 -0.50 -0.28 4.52
C ASP A 65 -1.81 -0.81 3.96
N GLU A 66 -2.87 -0.60 4.74
CA GLU A 66 -4.23 -1.05 4.44
C GLU A 66 -5.14 0.15 4.21
N PRO A 67 -5.01 0.84 3.05
CA PRO A 67 -5.96 1.89 2.71
C PRO A 67 -7.37 1.32 2.56
N PRO A 68 -8.41 2.17 2.64
CA PRO A 68 -9.80 1.75 2.47
C PRO A 68 -10.04 0.98 1.17
N ALA A 69 -11.04 0.10 1.17
CA ALA A 69 -11.49 -0.59 -0.04
C ALA A 69 -11.83 0.41 -1.16
N GLY A 70 -11.43 0.07 -2.39
CA GLY A 70 -11.58 0.93 -3.57
C GLY A 70 -10.52 2.03 -3.71
N THR A 71 -9.57 2.15 -2.79
CA THR A 71 -8.48 3.12 -2.91
C THR A 71 -7.66 2.87 -4.17
N ARG A 72 -7.44 3.93 -4.94
CA ARG A 72 -6.61 3.89 -6.15
C ARG A 72 -5.15 3.99 -5.75
N ILE A 73 -4.35 3.04 -6.22
CA ILE A 73 -2.92 2.94 -5.95
C ILE A 73 -2.15 3.14 -7.26
N ALA A 74 -1.20 4.08 -7.26
CA ALA A 74 -0.27 4.29 -8.36
C ALA A 74 0.99 3.44 -8.14
N VAL A 75 1.27 2.49 -9.04
CA VAL A 75 2.37 1.53 -8.92
C VAL A 75 3.37 1.75 -10.04
N ARG A 76 4.65 1.81 -9.70
CA ARG A 76 5.74 2.01 -10.65
C ARG A 76 6.75 0.87 -10.58
N ASN A 77 7.04 0.28 -11.72
CA ASN A 77 8.21 -0.55 -11.91
C ASN A 77 9.44 0.35 -12.06
N LEU A 78 10.45 0.19 -11.19
CA LEU A 78 11.64 1.04 -11.18
C LEU A 78 12.67 0.62 -12.22
N ASP A 79 12.64 -0.63 -12.68
CA ASP A 79 13.59 -1.18 -13.65
C ASP A 79 13.32 -0.65 -15.07
N ASN A 80 12.05 -0.42 -15.41
CA ASN A 80 11.64 0.06 -16.75
C ASN A 80 10.79 1.34 -16.74
N ASN A 81 10.59 1.94 -15.56
CA ASN A 81 9.82 3.17 -15.34
C ASN A 81 8.34 3.13 -15.77
N ARG A 82 7.76 1.94 -15.99
CA ARG A 82 6.34 1.79 -16.35
C ARG A 82 5.44 2.02 -15.14
N LEU A 83 4.27 2.62 -15.38
CA LEU A 83 3.28 3.01 -14.38
C LEU A 83 1.97 2.27 -14.61
N ALA A 84 1.35 1.79 -13.53
CA ALA A 84 0.00 1.27 -13.51
C ALA A 84 -0.83 1.97 -12.43
N PHE A 85 -2.15 1.97 -12.62
CA PHE A 85 -3.11 2.33 -11.57
C PHE A 85 -3.96 1.11 -11.27
N VAL A 86 -3.97 0.70 -10.01
CA VAL A 86 -4.73 -0.46 -9.52
C VAL A 86 -5.62 -0.04 -8.35
N TYR A 87 -6.55 -0.90 -7.94
CA TYR A 87 -7.48 -0.62 -6.86
C TYR A 87 -7.37 -1.65 -5.74
N LYS A 88 -7.32 -1.16 -4.50
CA LYS A 88 -7.33 -2.01 -3.31
C LYS A 88 -8.69 -2.66 -3.14
N TRP A 89 -8.77 -3.98 -3.29
CA TRP A 89 -9.97 -4.77 -3.01
C TRP A 89 -9.70 -6.10 -2.30
N ASP A 90 -8.43 -6.34 -1.98
CA ASP A 90 -7.99 -7.55 -1.32
C ASP A 90 -6.83 -7.26 -0.37
N ARG A 91 -6.50 -8.19 0.53
CA ARG A 91 -5.36 -8.04 1.45
C ARG A 91 -4.74 -9.38 1.76
N GLY A 92 -3.44 -9.40 2.01
CA GLY A 92 -2.71 -10.62 2.33
C GLY A 92 -1.51 -10.38 3.26
N SER A 93 -0.87 -11.47 3.67
CA SER A 93 0.31 -11.41 4.56
C SER A 93 1.56 -10.85 3.88
N LEU A 94 1.66 -10.97 2.54
CA LEU A 94 2.72 -10.42 1.67
C LEU A 94 4.11 -10.45 2.34
N PRO A 95 4.67 -11.64 2.62
CA PRO A 95 5.90 -11.76 3.42
C PRO A 95 7.11 -11.12 2.74
N ASN A 96 7.16 -11.15 1.42
CA ASN A 96 8.26 -10.66 0.58
C ASN A 96 7.85 -9.56 -0.39
N ALA A 97 6.67 -8.95 -0.20
CA ALA A 97 6.10 -7.93 -1.08
C ALA A 97 5.47 -6.79 -0.28
N VAL A 98 5.33 -5.64 -0.93
CA VAL A 98 4.56 -4.50 -0.39
C VAL A 98 3.22 -4.36 -1.11
N LEU A 99 3.07 -4.95 -2.29
CA LEU A 99 1.83 -4.96 -3.07
C LEU A 99 1.79 -6.18 -3.98
N ASP A 100 0.61 -6.78 -4.10
CA ASP A 100 0.33 -7.90 -5.00
C ASP A 100 -0.70 -7.46 -6.06
N VAL A 101 -0.30 -7.43 -7.34
CA VAL A 101 -1.19 -7.05 -8.45
C VAL A 101 -1.69 -8.29 -9.22
N MET A 102 -2.63 -8.12 -10.15
CA MET A 102 -3.03 -9.22 -11.03
C MET A 102 -1.98 -9.50 -12.13
N PRO A 103 -1.95 -10.72 -12.71
CA PRO A 103 -0.94 -11.10 -13.71
C PRO A 103 -0.94 -10.20 -14.94
N TYR A 104 -2.13 -9.73 -15.37
CA TYR A 104 -2.26 -8.80 -16.49
C TYR A 104 -1.54 -7.47 -16.22
N VAL A 105 -1.73 -6.88 -15.04
CA VAL A 105 -1.02 -5.63 -14.67
C VAL A 105 0.48 -5.89 -14.54
N PHE A 106 0.87 -6.98 -13.89
CA PHE A 106 2.28 -7.34 -13.71
C PHE A 106 3.03 -7.47 -15.05
N SER A 107 2.45 -8.24 -15.99
CA SER A 107 3.10 -8.54 -17.27
C SER A 107 2.82 -7.50 -18.35
N ASN A 108 1.55 -7.22 -18.64
CA ASN A 108 1.19 -6.40 -19.80
C ASN A 108 1.36 -4.90 -19.54
N ILE A 109 1.16 -4.45 -18.30
CA ILE A 109 1.19 -3.01 -17.95
C ILE A 109 2.53 -2.61 -17.34
N LEU A 110 3.03 -3.34 -16.35
CA LEU A 110 4.31 -3.08 -15.68
C LEU A 110 5.51 -3.73 -16.40
N GLY A 111 5.26 -4.61 -17.37
CA GLY A 111 6.28 -5.10 -18.30
C GLY A 111 7.26 -6.10 -17.70
N GLN A 112 6.86 -6.89 -16.70
CA GLN A 112 7.69 -7.96 -16.12
C GLN A 112 7.14 -9.34 -16.46
N ASP A 113 8.01 -10.26 -16.88
CA ASP A 113 7.58 -11.64 -17.09
C ASP A 113 7.17 -12.29 -15.77
N THR A 114 5.98 -12.89 -15.75
CA THR A 114 5.48 -13.66 -14.60
C THR A 114 6.44 -14.76 -14.13
N TYR A 115 7.32 -15.27 -15.01
CA TYR A 115 8.38 -16.21 -14.65
C TYR A 115 9.29 -15.69 -13.53
N TYR A 116 9.59 -14.39 -13.51
CA TYR A 116 10.46 -13.79 -12.49
C TYR A 116 9.73 -13.53 -11.16
N GLY A 117 8.41 -13.36 -11.18
CA GLY A 117 7.58 -13.22 -9.98
C GLY A 117 7.73 -11.92 -9.19
N ILE A 118 8.76 -11.12 -9.44
CA ILE A 118 9.09 -9.92 -8.66
C ILE A 118 9.41 -8.74 -9.58
N ILE A 119 8.92 -7.56 -9.19
CA ILE A 119 9.32 -6.25 -9.69
C ILE A 119 9.91 -5.45 -8.54
N HIS A 120 11.07 -4.82 -8.72
CA HIS A 120 11.52 -3.78 -7.81
C HIS A 120 10.73 -2.50 -8.08
N GLY A 121 9.87 -2.13 -7.14
CA GLY A 121 8.88 -1.11 -7.39
C GLY A 121 8.72 -0.10 -6.27
N ARG A 122 7.81 0.82 -6.54
CA ARG A 122 7.21 1.69 -5.53
C ARG A 122 5.74 1.86 -5.81
N TYR A 123 4.95 2.15 -4.79
CA TYR A 123 3.59 2.61 -4.98
C TYR A 123 3.26 3.80 -4.08
N PHE A 124 2.12 4.43 -4.36
CA PHE A 124 1.60 5.59 -3.66
C PHE A 124 0.07 5.60 -3.72
N HIS A 125 -0.57 6.04 -2.63
CA HIS A 125 -2.00 6.38 -2.55
C HIS A 125 -2.20 7.59 -1.64
N ASP A 126 -3.33 8.28 -1.80
CA ASP A 126 -3.74 9.47 -1.04
C ASP A 126 -4.99 9.17 -0.18
#